data_AF-A0A840S442-F1
#
_entry.id   AF-A0A840S442-F1
#
_cell.length_a   1.000
_cell.length_b   1.000
_cell.length_c   1.000
_cell.angle_alpha   90.00
_cell.angle_beta   90.00
_cell.angle_gamma   90.00
#
_symmetry.space_group_name_H-M   'P 1'
#
loop_
_entity.id
_entity.type
_entity.pdbx_description
1 polymer ?
#
loop_
_entity_poly.entity_id
_entity_poly.type
_entity_poly.pdbx_seq_one_letter_code
_entity_poly.pdbx_strand_id
1 'polypeptide(L)'
;MTTTLKLTPGALTLDQLRQIQQGGVRLELVPEAWEDIERGAAVVQKAAAGDAAVYGVNTGFGKLANKRIAKDELDTLQRNLIRSHCVGVGAPMNERVLRLMLATKLSSLARGISGVRREVVLALLDVFNAGLTPYVPCQGSVGASGDLAPLSHMSLALMGEGEFLVDGQRKPAAAVLEAAGLKPLQLAAKEGLALINGTQTSTALALDALLRFEVLYASAVLTGALSLDAARGSDGPFDARIHAVRGQPGQIEVAAAYRELLKGSAIRASHAENDDRVQDPYCLRCQPQVMGACLDQARYVRDVLLREANAVTDNPLVFAEKDGTATMISGGNFHAEPVALAADALAVAIAEVGAIAERRIAMLIDTGVSRLPPFLTENAGLNSGFMIAHVTAAALASENKSLAHPASVDSLPTSANQEDHVSMATFGARRLANMLDNTGHIVAIEWLAACQGFEFLRPLKSSAALEAAYTALRAKAPAMNTDHYLAPDIEAAFAMVQAGELARLTCSSVALRVY
;
A
#
# COMPACT_ATOMS: atom_id res chain seq x y z
N MET A 1 6.80 -19.14 17.07
CA MET A 1 6.74 -18.13 18.16
C MET A 1 6.21 -16.86 17.55
N THR A 2 5.09 -16.33 18.05
CA THR A 2 4.52 -15.06 17.58
C THR A 2 5.38 -13.91 18.10
N THR A 3 5.86 -13.03 17.22
CA THR A 3 6.63 -11.86 17.63
C THR A 3 5.71 -10.82 18.27
N THR A 4 6.05 -10.32 19.46
CA THR A 4 5.28 -9.25 20.12
C THR A 4 5.85 -7.89 19.73
N LEU A 5 5.00 -7.01 19.19
CA LEU A 5 5.32 -5.63 18.87
C LEU A 5 4.75 -4.70 19.93
N LYS A 6 5.66 -3.98 20.62
CA LYS A 6 5.27 -2.91 21.53
C LYS A 6 4.90 -1.66 20.73
N LEU A 7 3.68 -1.18 20.93
CA LEU A 7 3.16 0.01 20.30
C LEU A 7 3.30 1.19 21.23
N THR A 8 4.16 2.14 20.86
CA THR A 8 4.18 3.48 21.44
C THR A 8 3.27 4.36 20.57
N PRO A 9 2.13 4.86 21.09
CA PRO A 9 1.22 5.68 20.32
C PRO A 9 1.91 6.90 19.70
N GLY A 10 1.66 7.15 18.42
CA GLY A 10 2.28 8.24 17.68
C GLY A 10 3.74 8.02 17.26
N ALA A 11 4.30 6.81 17.49
CA ALA A 11 5.68 6.46 17.10
C ALA A 11 5.78 5.09 16.39
N LEU A 12 4.73 4.67 15.68
CA LEU A 12 4.79 3.52 14.76
C LEU A 12 5.86 3.77 13.70
N THR A 13 6.70 2.77 13.48
CA THR A 13 7.69 2.77 12.40
C THR A 13 7.16 2.05 11.16
N LEU A 14 7.76 2.33 10.00
CA LEU A 14 7.43 1.61 8.78
C LEU A 14 7.71 0.10 8.89
N ASP A 15 8.75 -0.30 9.62
CA ASP A 15 9.05 -1.72 9.86
C ASP A 15 7.97 -2.41 10.68
N GLN A 16 7.45 -1.75 11.72
CA GLN A 16 6.31 -2.26 12.49
C GLN A 16 5.07 -2.37 11.62
N LEU A 17 4.77 -1.36 10.79
CA LEU A 17 3.65 -1.39 9.85
C LEU A 17 3.79 -2.55 8.85
N ARG A 18 5.01 -2.80 8.34
CA ARG A 18 5.30 -3.95 7.45
C ARG A 18 5.06 -5.28 8.16
N GLN A 19 5.50 -5.44 9.40
CA GLN A 19 5.25 -6.64 10.19
C GLN A 19 3.76 -6.83 10.50
N ILE A 20 3.04 -5.75 10.80
CA ILE A 20 1.59 -5.75 10.97
C ILE A 20 0.88 -6.16 9.68
N GLN A 21 1.31 -5.67 8.51
CA GLN A 21 0.77 -6.01 7.19
C GLN A 21 1.11 -7.45 6.77
N GLN A 22 2.23 -8.02 7.21
CA GLN A 22 2.58 -9.43 6.95
C GLN A 22 1.85 -10.40 7.88
N GLY A 23 1.59 -9.99 9.11
CA GLY A 23 0.84 -10.79 10.09
C GLY A 23 1.77 -11.66 10.92
N GLY A 24 1.19 -12.58 11.71
CA GLY A 24 1.98 -13.42 12.63
C GLY A 24 2.63 -12.65 13.77
N VAL A 25 2.09 -11.46 14.09
CA VAL A 25 2.53 -10.62 15.21
C VAL A 25 1.42 -10.45 16.22
N ARG A 26 1.82 -10.27 17.48
CA ARG A 26 0.94 -9.85 18.57
C ARG A 26 1.25 -8.38 18.89
N LEU A 27 0.24 -7.57 19.08
CA LEU A 27 0.38 -6.18 19.51
C LEU A 27 0.30 -6.10 21.04
N GLU A 28 1.09 -5.21 21.61
CA GLU A 28 1.03 -4.84 23.02
C GLU A 28 1.20 -3.33 23.15
N LEU A 29 0.27 -2.68 23.85
CA LEU A 29 0.39 -1.25 24.12
C LEU A 29 1.36 -1.00 25.27
N VAL A 30 2.22 0.01 25.14
CA VAL A 30 3.13 0.40 26.24
C VAL A 30 2.33 0.84 27.48
N PRO A 31 2.76 0.48 28.71
CA PRO A 31 1.99 0.75 29.93
C PRO A 31 1.65 2.23 30.14
N GLU A 32 2.52 3.13 29.71
CA GLU A 32 2.41 4.58 29.91
C GLU A 32 1.23 5.19 29.14
N ALA A 33 0.80 4.56 28.04
CA ALA A 33 -0.31 5.06 27.23
C ALA A 33 -1.68 4.98 27.95
N TRP A 34 -1.83 4.05 28.91
CA TRP A 34 -3.09 3.86 29.63
C TRP A 34 -3.48 5.07 30.46
N GLU A 35 -2.50 5.78 31.04
CA GLU A 35 -2.77 6.96 31.85
C GLU A 35 -3.40 8.08 31.00
N ASP A 36 -2.89 8.32 29.80
CA ASP A 36 -3.44 9.36 28.91
C ASP A 36 -4.81 8.95 28.34
N ILE A 37 -5.03 7.66 28.04
CA ILE A 37 -6.35 7.13 27.65
C ILE A 37 -7.38 7.37 28.76
N GLU A 38 -7.05 6.98 29.99
CA GLU A 38 -7.95 7.10 31.14
C GLU A 38 -8.25 8.58 31.46
N ARG A 39 -7.24 9.46 31.33
CA ARG A 39 -7.40 10.91 31.53
C ARG A 39 -8.36 11.51 30.49
N GLY A 40 -8.20 11.17 29.21
CA GLY A 40 -9.11 11.61 28.16
C GLY A 40 -10.54 11.09 28.35
N ALA A 41 -10.69 9.82 28.71
CA ALA A 41 -11.99 9.20 28.97
C ALA A 41 -12.76 9.89 30.11
N ALA A 42 -12.06 10.24 31.20
CA ALA A 42 -12.66 10.93 32.35
C ALA A 42 -13.26 12.29 31.98
N VAL A 43 -12.62 13.03 31.06
CA VAL A 43 -13.15 14.31 30.56
C VAL A 43 -14.47 14.11 29.83
N VAL A 44 -14.55 13.12 28.93
CA VAL A 44 -15.78 12.82 28.17
C VAL A 44 -16.89 12.35 29.10
N GLN A 45 -16.59 11.50 30.08
CA GLN A 45 -17.57 11.04 31.06
C GLN A 45 -18.13 12.21 31.89
N LYS A 46 -17.27 13.13 32.33
CA LYS A 46 -17.69 14.36 33.03
C LYS A 46 -18.57 15.24 32.14
N ALA A 47 -18.22 15.40 30.86
CA ALA A 47 -19.00 16.17 29.90
C ALA A 47 -20.38 15.53 29.63
N ALA A 48 -20.44 14.21 29.48
CA ALA A 48 -21.68 13.45 29.30
C ALA A 48 -22.62 13.55 30.52
N ALA A 49 -22.05 13.59 31.73
CA ALA A 49 -22.79 13.81 32.96
C ALA A 49 -23.20 15.27 33.19
N GLY A 50 -22.59 16.23 32.49
CA GLY A 50 -22.86 17.65 32.61
C GLY A 50 -24.11 18.13 31.85
N ASP A 51 -24.42 19.42 32.03
CA ASP A 51 -25.55 20.07 31.35
C ASP A 51 -25.18 20.85 30.09
N ALA A 52 -23.90 21.14 29.90
CA ALA A 52 -23.40 21.79 28.68
C ALA A 52 -23.57 20.87 27.46
N ALA A 53 -24.02 21.43 26.34
CA ALA A 53 -24.08 20.71 25.07
C ALA A 53 -22.67 20.57 24.49
N VAL A 54 -22.27 19.33 24.17
CA VAL A 54 -20.95 19.00 23.64
C VAL A 54 -21.12 18.11 22.41
N TYR A 55 -20.53 18.55 21.29
CA TYR A 55 -20.61 17.85 20.00
C TYR A 55 -20.15 16.39 20.09
N GLY A 56 -20.96 15.46 19.60
CA GLY A 56 -20.62 14.02 19.57
C GLY A 56 -20.58 13.32 20.94
N VAL A 57 -20.82 14.04 22.04
CA VAL A 57 -20.89 13.49 23.40
C VAL A 57 -22.34 13.37 23.87
N ASN A 58 -23.09 14.47 23.90
CA ASN A 58 -24.50 14.52 24.35
C ASN A 58 -25.42 15.28 23.36
N THR A 59 -25.00 15.35 22.11
CA THR A 59 -25.71 15.96 20.99
C THR A 59 -25.76 15.01 19.79
N GLY A 60 -26.60 15.31 18.80
CA GLY A 60 -26.62 14.59 17.52
C GLY A 60 -25.36 14.80 16.67
N PHE A 61 -25.29 14.14 15.51
CA PHE A 61 -24.12 14.18 14.62
C PHE A 61 -24.36 15.00 13.35
N GLY A 62 -23.28 15.56 12.78
CA GLY A 62 -23.35 16.36 11.56
C GLY A 62 -24.35 17.52 11.67
N LYS A 63 -25.30 17.60 10.73
CA LYS A 63 -26.36 18.63 10.73
C LYS A 63 -27.27 18.61 11.97
N LEU A 64 -27.28 17.53 12.74
CA LEU A 64 -28.08 17.39 13.97
C LEU A 64 -27.29 17.75 15.25
N ALA A 65 -26.10 18.33 15.12
CA ALA A 65 -25.24 18.76 16.25
C ALA A 65 -25.93 19.72 17.24
N ASN A 66 -26.99 20.42 16.83
CA ASN A 66 -27.75 21.33 17.68
C ASN A 66 -28.86 20.65 18.51
N LYS A 67 -29.09 19.33 18.35
CA LYS A 67 -30.08 18.59 19.13
C LYS A 67 -29.41 17.90 20.32
N ARG A 68 -29.83 18.25 21.53
CA ARG A 68 -29.41 17.58 22.77
C ARG A 68 -30.08 16.21 22.90
N ILE A 69 -29.33 15.24 23.41
CA ILE A 69 -29.78 13.87 23.64
C ILE A 69 -29.85 13.61 25.15
N ALA A 70 -30.86 12.86 25.60
CA ALA A 70 -31.02 12.52 27.00
C ALA A 70 -29.90 11.55 27.46
N LYS A 71 -29.55 11.61 28.74
CA LYS A 71 -28.40 10.84 29.29
C LYS A 71 -28.57 9.32 29.15
N ASP A 72 -29.79 8.83 29.31
CA ASP A 72 -30.19 7.43 29.16
C ASP A 72 -30.27 6.97 27.70
N GLU A 73 -30.24 7.89 26.74
CA GLU A 73 -30.23 7.60 25.31
C GLU A 73 -28.82 7.60 24.70
N LEU A 74 -27.78 8.02 25.43
CA LEU A 74 -26.43 8.19 24.88
C LEU A 74 -25.83 6.89 24.33
N ASP A 75 -25.97 5.77 25.04
CA ASP A 75 -25.45 4.49 24.55
C ASP A 75 -26.21 4.03 23.30
N THR A 76 -27.52 4.25 23.27
CA THR A 76 -28.37 3.96 22.10
C THR A 76 -27.98 4.84 20.90
N LEU A 77 -27.66 6.10 21.14
CA LEU A 77 -27.17 7.03 20.11
C LEU A 77 -25.90 6.49 19.45
N GLN A 78 -24.93 6.00 20.22
CA GLN A 78 -23.68 5.47 19.65
C GLN A 78 -23.91 4.19 18.85
N ARG A 79 -24.74 3.25 19.34
CA ARG A 79 -25.07 2.02 18.59
C ARG A 79 -25.80 2.35 17.29
N ASN A 80 -26.76 3.28 17.33
CA ASN A 80 -27.51 3.69 16.15
C ASN A 80 -26.61 4.41 15.13
N LEU A 81 -25.62 5.18 15.59
CA LEU A 81 -24.61 5.76 14.72
C LEU A 81 -23.89 4.68 13.93
N ILE A 82 -23.29 3.69 14.60
CA ILE A 82 -22.58 2.59 13.93
C ILE A 82 -23.49 1.88 12.92
N ARG A 83 -24.68 1.43 13.35
CA ARG A 83 -25.62 0.70 12.50
C ARG A 83 -26.03 1.49 11.25
N SER A 84 -26.40 2.76 11.42
CA SER A 84 -26.84 3.61 10.30
C SER A 84 -25.72 3.93 9.31
N HIS A 85 -24.47 3.89 9.74
CA HIS A 85 -23.30 4.17 8.91
C HIS A 85 -22.70 2.91 8.27
N CYS A 86 -23.18 1.71 8.61
CA CYS A 86 -22.79 0.44 7.97
C CYS A 86 -23.42 0.29 6.58
N VAL A 87 -23.10 1.20 5.66
CA VAL A 87 -23.66 1.28 4.30
C VAL A 87 -22.61 1.03 3.22
N GLY A 88 -21.40 0.58 3.61
CA GLY A 88 -20.34 0.20 2.67
C GLY A 88 -20.77 -0.96 1.75
N VAL A 89 -20.20 -0.98 0.53
CA VAL A 89 -20.50 -1.97 -0.52
C VAL A 89 -19.23 -2.48 -1.21
N GLY A 90 -19.39 -3.48 -2.08
CA GLY A 90 -18.31 -4.07 -2.87
C GLY A 90 -17.65 -5.28 -2.22
N ALA A 91 -16.50 -5.69 -2.77
CA ALA A 91 -15.73 -6.82 -2.27
C ALA A 91 -15.21 -6.55 -0.85
N PRO A 92 -14.97 -7.61 -0.04
CA PRO A 92 -14.31 -7.45 1.25
C PRO A 92 -12.91 -6.85 1.06
N MET A 93 -12.52 -6.01 2.02
CA MET A 93 -11.16 -5.51 2.13
C MET A 93 -10.20 -6.67 2.42
N ASN A 94 -8.98 -6.59 1.87
CA ASN A 94 -7.99 -7.63 2.10
C ASN A 94 -7.59 -7.67 3.59
N GLU A 95 -7.38 -8.87 4.13
CA GLU A 95 -6.98 -9.08 5.53
C GLU A 95 -5.77 -8.23 5.94
N ARG A 96 -4.75 -8.13 5.07
CA ARG A 96 -3.53 -7.35 5.38
C ARG A 96 -3.82 -5.86 5.57
N VAL A 97 -4.79 -5.32 4.83
CA VAL A 97 -5.26 -3.94 4.97
C VAL A 97 -6.04 -3.79 6.27
N LEU A 98 -6.87 -4.78 6.63
CA LEU A 98 -7.63 -4.75 7.88
C LEU A 98 -6.73 -4.83 9.12
N ARG A 99 -5.63 -5.60 9.06
CA ARG A 99 -4.61 -5.59 10.11
C ARG A 99 -3.99 -4.20 10.29
N LEU A 100 -3.65 -3.51 9.20
CA LEU A 100 -3.19 -2.11 9.25
C LEU A 100 -4.27 -1.15 9.77
N MET A 101 -5.52 -1.32 9.36
CA MET A 101 -6.64 -0.47 9.78
C MET A 101 -6.93 -0.61 11.28
N LEU A 102 -6.96 -1.84 11.81
CA LEU A 102 -7.09 -2.12 13.24
C LEU A 102 -5.93 -1.50 14.03
N ALA A 103 -4.69 -1.74 13.60
CA ALA A 103 -3.50 -1.26 14.31
C ALA A 103 -3.38 0.27 14.31
N THR A 104 -3.69 0.93 13.19
CA THR A 104 -3.65 2.40 13.11
C THR A 104 -4.81 3.06 13.85
N LYS A 105 -6.02 2.47 13.87
CA LYS A 105 -7.12 2.95 14.71
C LYS A 105 -6.78 2.80 16.19
N LEU A 106 -6.28 1.62 16.58
CA LEU A 106 -5.79 1.36 17.93
C LEU A 106 -4.74 2.40 18.36
N SER A 107 -3.71 2.61 17.55
CA SER A 107 -2.61 3.55 17.84
C SER A 107 -3.12 5.00 17.95
N SER A 108 -4.02 5.43 17.06
CA SER A 108 -4.64 6.75 17.10
C SER A 108 -5.42 6.98 18.40
N LEU A 109 -6.30 6.04 18.78
CA LEU A 109 -7.09 6.15 20.01
C LEU A 109 -6.20 6.10 21.26
N ALA A 110 -5.13 5.30 21.22
CA ALA A 110 -4.20 5.15 22.31
C ALA A 110 -3.33 6.40 22.58
N ARG A 111 -3.41 7.44 21.74
CA ARG A 111 -2.83 8.76 22.04
C ARG A 111 -3.57 9.51 23.16
N GLY A 112 -4.72 9.02 23.62
CA GLY A 112 -5.45 9.56 24.76
C GLY A 112 -6.29 10.81 24.48
N ILE A 113 -6.21 11.36 23.27
CA ILE A 113 -6.87 12.62 22.89
C ILE A 113 -8.29 12.36 22.29
N SER A 114 -8.64 11.10 22.02
CA SER A 114 -9.96 10.72 21.50
C SER A 114 -11.03 10.54 22.58
N GLY A 115 -10.64 10.49 23.87
CA GLY A 115 -11.57 10.38 24.99
C GLY A 115 -12.40 9.10 25.05
N VAL A 116 -11.88 7.99 24.50
CA VAL A 116 -12.50 6.66 24.58
C VAL A 116 -12.07 5.93 25.85
N ARG A 117 -12.89 5.02 26.34
CA ARG A 117 -12.49 4.18 27.48
C ARG A 117 -11.45 3.13 27.09
N ARG A 118 -10.76 2.62 28.10
CA ARG A 118 -9.79 1.53 28.01
C ARG A 118 -10.36 0.30 27.28
N GLU A 119 -11.62 -0.03 27.50
CA GLU A 119 -12.31 -1.18 26.92
C GLU A 119 -12.39 -1.11 25.39
N VAL A 120 -12.49 0.10 24.80
CA VAL A 120 -12.50 0.28 23.35
C VAL A 120 -11.13 -0.06 22.75
N VAL A 121 -10.06 0.42 23.40
CA VAL A 121 -8.67 0.14 22.99
C VAL A 121 -8.37 -1.35 23.15
N LEU A 122 -8.81 -1.97 24.25
CA LEU A 122 -8.68 -3.42 24.47
C LEU A 122 -9.46 -4.24 23.43
N ALA A 123 -10.68 -3.85 23.07
CA ALA A 123 -11.46 -4.60 22.07
C ALA A 123 -10.76 -4.66 20.70
N LEU A 124 -10.16 -3.55 20.25
CA LEU A 124 -9.35 -3.52 19.03
C LEU A 124 -8.11 -4.41 19.14
N LEU A 125 -7.41 -4.31 20.28
CA LEU A 125 -6.20 -5.07 20.58
C LEU A 125 -6.47 -6.58 20.62
N ASP A 126 -7.55 -6.99 21.30
CA ASP A 126 -7.94 -8.37 21.49
C ASP A 126 -8.40 -9.00 20.18
N VAL A 127 -9.20 -8.29 19.38
CA VAL A 127 -9.61 -8.76 18.05
C VAL A 127 -8.42 -8.92 17.11
N PHE A 128 -7.49 -7.96 17.10
CA PHE A 128 -6.25 -8.10 16.33
C PHE A 128 -5.44 -9.32 16.80
N ASN A 129 -5.22 -9.46 18.11
CA ASN A 129 -4.38 -10.51 18.68
C ASN A 129 -5.00 -11.91 18.59
N ALA A 130 -6.33 -12.00 18.50
CA ALA A 130 -7.05 -13.24 18.21
C ALA A 130 -6.98 -13.62 16.72
N GLY A 131 -6.39 -12.79 15.86
CA GLY A 131 -6.32 -13.03 14.42
C GLY A 131 -7.67 -12.90 13.71
N LEU A 132 -8.63 -12.21 14.33
CA LEU A 132 -9.96 -12.06 13.77
C LEU A 132 -10.00 -10.90 12.77
N THR A 133 -10.63 -11.13 11.63
CA THR A 133 -10.69 -10.16 10.51
C THR A 133 -12.13 -9.70 10.28
N PRO A 134 -12.51 -8.48 10.69
CA PRO A 134 -13.85 -7.95 10.45
C PRO A 134 -14.22 -7.98 8.95
N TYR A 135 -15.46 -8.30 8.60
CA TYR A 135 -15.92 -8.14 7.22
C TYR A 135 -16.18 -6.66 6.95
N VAL A 136 -15.35 -6.05 6.10
CA VAL A 136 -15.45 -4.63 5.74
C VAL A 136 -15.52 -4.49 4.22
N PRO A 137 -16.62 -4.00 3.65
CA PRO A 137 -16.70 -3.69 2.22
C PRO A 137 -15.73 -2.57 1.84
N CYS A 138 -15.13 -2.66 0.65
CA CYS A 138 -14.06 -1.74 0.24
C CYS A 138 -14.52 -0.38 -0.35
N GLN A 139 -15.82 -0.14 -0.49
CA GLN A 139 -16.37 1.10 -1.05
C GLN A 139 -17.38 1.76 -0.12
N GLY A 140 -17.54 3.08 -0.24
CA GLY A 140 -18.54 3.88 0.50
C GLY A 140 -17.97 5.04 1.30
N SER A 141 -16.65 5.16 1.43
CA SER A 141 -16.00 6.34 2.03
C SER A 141 -15.63 7.38 0.96
N VAL A 142 -15.81 8.65 1.33
CA VAL A 142 -15.35 9.83 0.58
C VAL A 142 -14.15 10.52 1.26
N GLY A 143 -13.65 9.99 2.38
CA GLY A 143 -12.51 10.56 3.13
C GLY A 143 -12.76 11.99 3.65
N ALA A 144 -14.01 12.31 4.00
CA ALA A 144 -14.47 13.63 4.41
C ALA A 144 -14.52 13.77 5.92
N SER A 145 -15.60 13.33 6.57
CA SER A 145 -15.74 13.20 8.02
C SER A 145 -15.14 11.87 8.50
N GLY A 146 -13.99 11.51 7.93
CA GLY A 146 -13.36 10.21 8.10
C GLY A 146 -13.93 9.13 7.18
N ASP A 147 -13.36 7.93 7.31
CA ASP A 147 -13.73 6.74 6.56
C ASP A 147 -14.95 6.04 7.19
N LEU A 148 -16.04 6.79 7.30
CA LEU A 148 -17.22 6.47 8.10
C LEU A 148 -17.75 5.06 7.84
N ALA A 149 -18.10 4.75 6.59
CA ALA A 149 -18.74 3.47 6.25
C ALA A 149 -17.86 2.24 6.56
N PRO A 150 -16.60 2.16 6.06
CA PRO A 150 -15.74 1.01 6.36
C PRO A 150 -15.36 0.90 7.84
N LEU A 151 -15.10 2.02 8.55
CA LEU A 151 -14.82 1.99 9.99
C LEU A 151 -16.07 1.59 10.81
N SER A 152 -17.27 1.90 10.33
CA SER A 152 -18.52 1.46 10.94
C SER A 152 -18.68 -0.05 10.83
N HIS A 153 -18.42 -0.65 9.66
CA HIS A 153 -18.46 -2.11 9.49
C HIS A 153 -17.46 -2.82 10.40
N MET A 154 -16.24 -2.29 10.53
CA MET A 154 -15.25 -2.81 11.49
C MET A 154 -15.78 -2.76 12.93
N SER A 155 -16.37 -1.62 13.31
CA SER A 155 -16.86 -1.38 14.67
C SER A 155 -18.10 -2.20 15.00
N LEU A 156 -18.98 -2.43 14.01
CA LEU A 156 -20.15 -3.31 14.13
C LEU A 156 -19.71 -4.73 14.51
N ALA A 157 -18.67 -5.26 13.86
CA ALA A 157 -18.09 -6.56 14.19
C ALA A 157 -17.57 -6.61 15.64
N LEU A 158 -16.90 -5.56 16.13
CA LEU A 158 -16.45 -5.46 17.54
C LEU A 158 -17.62 -5.45 18.53
N MET A 159 -18.77 -4.88 18.13
CA MET A 159 -20.01 -4.87 18.92
C MET A 159 -20.74 -6.22 18.90
N GLY A 160 -20.20 -7.24 18.23
CA GLY A 160 -20.84 -8.55 18.06
C GLY A 160 -21.98 -8.58 17.04
N GLU A 161 -22.12 -7.51 16.26
CA GLU A 161 -23.08 -7.39 15.15
C GLU A 161 -22.35 -7.49 13.80
N GLY A 162 -23.07 -7.72 12.70
CA GLY A 162 -22.41 -7.92 11.41
C GLY A 162 -21.58 -9.21 11.39
N GLU A 163 -20.40 -9.18 10.76
CA GLU A 163 -19.67 -10.40 10.39
C GLU A 163 -18.15 -10.25 10.48
N PHE A 164 -17.48 -11.40 10.64
CA PHE A 164 -16.04 -11.57 10.41
C PHE A 164 -15.82 -12.47 9.18
N LEU A 165 -14.64 -12.36 8.59
CA LEU A 165 -14.13 -13.33 7.63
C LEU A 165 -13.37 -14.43 8.37
N VAL A 166 -13.81 -15.67 8.20
CA VAL A 166 -13.15 -16.88 8.71
C VAL A 166 -12.98 -17.85 7.54
N ASP A 167 -11.75 -18.20 7.22
CA ASP A 167 -11.39 -19.03 6.05
C ASP A 167 -12.03 -18.52 4.73
N GLY A 168 -12.03 -17.19 4.55
CA GLY A 168 -12.63 -16.52 3.40
C GLY A 168 -14.17 -16.46 3.39
N GLN A 169 -14.84 -17.01 4.41
CA GLN A 169 -16.29 -17.01 4.52
C GLN A 169 -16.79 -16.00 5.55
N ARG A 170 -17.92 -15.36 5.26
CA ARG A 170 -18.62 -14.49 6.22
C ARG A 170 -19.24 -15.34 7.33
N LYS A 171 -18.97 -14.98 8.58
CA LYS A 171 -19.53 -15.63 9.78
C LYS A 171 -20.10 -14.56 10.73
N PRO A 172 -21.24 -14.81 11.40
CA PRO A 172 -21.83 -13.85 12.34
C PRO A 172 -20.87 -13.44 13.45
N ALA A 173 -20.77 -12.14 13.73
CA ALA A 173 -19.78 -11.61 14.64
C ALA A 173 -19.91 -12.11 16.08
N ALA A 174 -21.13 -12.19 16.62
CA ALA A 174 -21.37 -12.73 17.97
C ALA A 174 -20.77 -14.12 18.16
N ALA A 175 -21.00 -15.04 17.20
CA ALA A 175 -20.50 -16.41 17.28
C ALA A 175 -18.96 -16.48 17.17
N VAL A 176 -18.36 -15.62 16.34
CA VAL A 176 -16.91 -15.56 16.18
C VAL A 176 -16.22 -15.01 17.43
N LEU A 177 -16.77 -13.95 18.03
CA LEU A 177 -16.25 -13.40 19.29
C LEU A 177 -16.38 -14.41 20.43
N GLU A 178 -17.52 -15.08 20.57
CA GLU A 178 -17.75 -16.11 21.58
C GLU A 178 -16.74 -17.27 21.43
N ALA A 179 -16.53 -17.76 20.21
CA ALA A 179 -15.56 -18.82 19.91
C ALA A 179 -14.12 -18.41 20.25
N ALA A 180 -13.79 -17.12 20.17
CA ALA A 180 -12.49 -16.56 20.54
C ALA A 180 -12.39 -16.19 22.04
N GLY A 181 -13.45 -16.38 22.83
CA GLY A 181 -13.50 -16.00 24.25
C GLY A 181 -13.56 -14.47 24.47
N LEU A 182 -13.96 -13.71 23.46
CA LEU A 182 -14.07 -12.25 23.50
C LEU A 182 -15.52 -11.81 23.75
N LYS A 183 -15.68 -10.68 24.45
CA LYS A 183 -17.00 -10.11 24.73
C LYS A 183 -17.34 -9.01 23.72
N PRO A 184 -18.59 -8.90 23.26
CA PRO A 184 -19.03 -7.79 22.42
C PRO A 184 -18.83 -6.43 23.10
N LEU A 185 -18.26 -5.46 22.36
CA LEU A 185 -18.02 -4.11 22.83
C LEU A 185 -19.34 -3.35 23.04
N GLN A 186 -19.53 -2.80 24.23
CA GLN A 186 -20.63 -1.88 24.54
C GLN A 186 -20.12 -0.44 24.48
N LEU A 187 -20.70 0.39 23.64
CA LEU A 187 -20.29 1.78 23.43
C LEU A 187 -20.93 2.72 24.46
N ALA A 188 -20.14 3.69 24.92
CA ALA A 188 -20.55 4.83 25.73
C ALA A 188 -20.34 6.15 24.96
N ALA A 189 -20.72 7.28 25.55
CA ALA A 189 -20.65 8.61 24.94
C ALA A 189 -19.33 8.86 24.16
N LYS A 190 -19.45 9.42 22.94
CA LYS A 190 -18.38 9.68 21.95
C LYS A 190 -17.74 8.46 21.30
N GLU A 191 -17.81 7.26 21.88
CA GLU A 191 -17.00 6.13 21.40
C GLU A 191 -17.39 5.63 20.01
N GLY A 192 -18.69 5.68 19.66
CA GLY A 192 -19.13 5.37 18.31
C GLY A 192 -18.51 6.33 17.29
N LEU A 193 -18.50 7.63 17.61
CA LEU A 193 -17.90 8.64 16.75
C LEU A 193 -16.37 8.48 16.66
N ALA A 194 -15.67 8.29 17.79
CA ALA A 194 -14.22 8.13 17.80
C ALA A 194 -13.74 6.90 16.99
N LEU A 195 -14.54 5.83 16.98
CA LEU A 195 -14.25 4.64 16.19
C LEU A 195 -14.39 4.87 14.68
N ILE A 196 -15.40 5.64 14.24
CA ILE A 196 -15.71 5.77 12.81
C ILE A 196 -15.20 7.06 12.16
N ASN A 197 -14.84 8.04 12.96
CA ASN A 197 -14.28 9.30 12.51
C ASN A 197 -12.75 9.19 12.50
N GLY A 198 -12.14 9.34 11.33
CA GLY A 198 -10.70 9.22 11.10
C GLY A 198 -10.35 8.61 9.75
N THR A 199 -9.07 8.62 9.41
CA THR A 199 -8.55 8.36 8.06
C THR A 199 -7.95 6.95 7.89
N GLN A 200 -8.26 6.02 8.80
CA GLN A 200 -7.55 4.75 8.92
C GLN A 200 -7.78 3.79 7.77
N THR A 201 -8.95 3.80 7.11
CA THR A 201 -9.17 2.95 5.94
C THR A 201 -8.35 3.44 4.76
N SER A 202 -8.41 4.73 4.47
CA SER A 202 -7.65 5.39 3.41
C SER A 202 -6.15 5.22 3.63
N THR A 203 -5.68 5.44 4.86
CA THR A 203 -4.27 5.29 5.25
C THR A 203 -3.81 3.83 5.15
N ALA A 204 -4.61 2.87 5.62
CA ALA A 204 -4.26 1.45 5.55
C ALA A 204 -4.16 0.93 4.10
N LEU A 205 -5.08 1.35 3.22
CA LEU A 205 -5.02 1.01 1.79
C LEU A 205 -3.76 1.61 1.14
N ALA A 206 -3.44 2.86 1.43
CA ALA A 206 -2.28 3.54 0.86
C ALA A 206 -0.96 2.94 1.40
N LEU A 207 -0.90 2.59 2.69
CA LEU A 207 0.24 1.89 3.29
C LEU A 207 0.44 0.49 2.72
N ASP A 208 -0.64 -0.29 2.51
CA ASP A 208 -0.55 -1.58 1.83
C ASP A 208 0.08 -1.43 0.45
N ALA A 209 -0.40 -0.45 -0.32
CA ALA A 209 0.13 -0.15 -1.65
C ALA A 209 1.59 0.30 -1.59
N LEU A 210 1.97 1.16 -0.64
CA LEU A 210 3.33 1.63 -0.45
C LEU A 210 4.32 0.48 -0.19
N LEU A 211 3.96 -0.41 0.73
CA LEU A 211 4.79 -1.56 1.13
C LEU A 211 4.91 -2.58 -0.01
N ARG A 212 3.84 -2.77 -0.79
CA ARG A 212 3.87 -3.61 -2.01
C ARG A 212 4.68 -2.96 -3.13
N PHE A 213 4.59 -1.64 -3.29
CA PHE A 213 5.37 -0.89 -4.27
C PHE A 213 6.87 -1.04 -4.03
N GLU A 214 7.33 -1.03 -2.78
CA GLU A 214 8.74 -1.25 -2.45
C GLU A 214 9.28 -2.56 -3.05
N VAL A 215 8.53 -3.65 -2.88
CA VAL A 215 8.87 -4.97 -3.42
C VAL A 215 8.85 -4.99 -4.95
N LEU A 216 7.80 -4.43 -5.54
CA LEU A 216 7.64 -4.33 -6.99
C LEU A 216 8.76 -3.50 -7.62
N TYR A 217 9.10 -2.35 -7.02
CA TYR A 217 10.11 -1.43 -7.50
C TYR A 217 11.50 -2.07 -7.52
N ALA A 218 11.89 -2.76 -6.43
CA ALA A 218 13.16 -3.48 -6.37
C ALA A 218 13.24 -4.61 -7.41
N SER A 219 12.10 -5.26 -7.70
CA SER A 219 12.00 -6.27 -8.76
C SER A 219 12.15 -5.63 -10.14
N ALA A 220 11.50 -4.48 -10.39
CA ALA A 220 11.57 -3.75 -11.66
C ALA A 220 12.97 -3.19 -11.97
N VAL A 221 13.76 -2.81 -10.95
CA VAL A 221 15.16 -2.43 -11.15
C VAL A 221 16.01 -3.64 -11.58
N LEU A 222 15.76 -4.81 -10.99
CA LEU A 222 16.47 -6.04 -11.38
C LEU A 222 16.09 -6.50 -12.79
N THR A 223 14.81 -6.49 -13.16
CA THR A 223 14.37 -6.84 -14.52
C THR A 223 14.86 -5.81 -15.53
N GLY A 224 14.93 -4.53 -15.18
CA GLY A 224 15.55 -3.50 -16.02
C GLY A 224 17.03 -3.75 -16.29
N ALA A 225 17.77 -4.25 -15.30
CA ALA A 225 19.17 -4.65 -15.47
C ALA A 225 19.31 -5.92 -16.34
N LEU A 226 18.42 -6.91 -16.17
CA LEU A 226 18.33 -8.08 -17.04
C LEU A 226 18.06 -7.67 -18.49
N SER A 227 17.07 -6.82 -18.73
CA SER A 227 16.71 -6.32 -20.05
C SER A 227 17.83 -5.54 -20.71
N LEU A 228 18.56 -4.71 -19.94
CA LEU A 228 19.74 -4.01 -20.45
C LEU A 228 20.79 -5.01 -20.92
N ASP A 229 21.16 -5.99 -20.08
CA ASP A 229 22.23 -6.92 -20.44
C ASP A 229 21.80 -7.86 -21.58
N ALA A 230 20.54 -8.30 -21.61
CA ALA A 230 19.99 -9.14 -22.67
C ALA A 230 19.99 -8.44 -24.03
N ALA A 231 19.76 -7.13 -24.05
CA ALA A 231 19.86 -6.29 -25.24
C ALA A 231 21.31 -5.91 -25.59
N ARG A 232 22.30 -6.39 -24.82
CA ARG A 232 23.70 -5.94 -24.91
C ARG A 232 23.78 -4.41 -24.79
N GLY A 233 23.07 -3.81 -23.85
CA GLY A 233 23.03 -2.36 -23.67
C GLY A 233 24.31 -1.79 -23.03
N SER A 234 24.56 -0.51 -23.24
CA SER A 234 25.69 0.20 -22.63
C SER A 234 25.44 0.52 -21.16
N ASP A 235 26.47 0.39 -20.34
CA ASP A 235 26.48 0.81 -18.95
C ASP A 235 26.96 2.27 -18.75
N GLY A 236 27.43 2.92 -19.81
CA GLY A 236 27.87 4.32 -19.79
C GLY A 236 26.82 5.30 -19.22
N PRO A 237 25.50 5.16 -19.52
CA PRO A 237 24.45 5.98 -18.93
C PRO A 237 24.35 5.95 -17.40
N PHE A 238 24.94 4.95 -16.74
CA PHE A 238 24.90 4.81 -15.30
C PHE A 238 26.15 5.41 -14.61
N ASP A 239 27.03 6.09 -15.33
CA ASP A 239 28.22 6.75 -14.76
C ASP A 239 27.82 7.74 -13.66
N ALA A 240 28.44 7.61 -12.48
CA ALA A 240 28.10 8.39 -11.30
C ALA A 240 28.17 9.92 -11.53
N ARG A 241 29.05 10.39 -12.43
CA ARG A 241 29.21 11.81 -12.74
C ARG A 241 27.98 12.41 -13.44
N ILE A 242 27.30 11.63 -14.29
CA ILE A 242 26.06 12.05 -14.98
C ILE A 242 24.97 12.36 -13.96
N HIS A 243 24.90 11.54 -12.90
CA HIS A 243 23.86 11.67 -11.88
C HIS A 243 24.22 12.74 -10.85
N ALA A 244 25.50 12.81 -10.46
CA ALA A 244 26.01 13.82 -9.53
C ALA A 244 25.81 15.24 -10.08
N VAL A 245 26.05 15.50 -11.37
CA VAL A 245 25.83 16.83 -11.96
C VAL A 245 24.35 17.20 -12.06
N ARG A 246 23.43 16.23 -12.14
CA ARG A 246 21.99 16.48 -12.15
C ARG A 246 21.40 16.65 -10.75
N GLY A 247 21.95 15.99 -9.73
CA GLY A 247 21.66 16.22 -8.32
C GLY A 247 20.37 15.60 -7.75
N GLN A 248 19.65 14.77 -8.51
CA GLN A 248 18.44 14.10 -8.01
C GLN A 248 18.80 12.86 -7.17
N PRO A 249 18.42 12.78 -5.88
CA PRO A 249 18.85 11.71 -4.97
C PRO A 249 18.46 10.31 -5.45
N GLY A 250 17.18 10.08 -5.78
CA GLY A 250 16.72 8.78 -6.23
C GLY A 250 17.41 8.34 -7.52
N GLN A 251 17.69 9.27 -8.43
CA GLN A 251 18.43 8.97 -9.65
C GLN A 251 19.88 8.53 -9.38
N ILE A 252 20.56 9.18 -8.44
CA ILE A 252 21.95 8.83 -8.06
C ILE A 252 21.99 7.41 -7.49
N GLU A 253 21.05 7.09 -6.60
CA GLU A 253 20.96 5.78 -5.97
C GLU A 253 20.62 4.67 -6.96
N VAL A 254 19.63 4.89 -7.83
CA VAL A 254 19.23 3.92 -8.84
C VAL A 254 20.35 3.65 -9.84
N ALA A 255 21.08 4.69 -10.26
CA ALA A 255 22.25 4.49 -11.12
C ALA A 255 23.33 3.64 -10.43
N ALA A 256 23.56 3.86 -9.13
CA ALA A 256 24.48 3.04 -8.36
C ALA A 256 24.02 1.58 -8.29
N ALA A 257 22.71 1.34 -8.14
CA ALA A 257 22.15 0.00 -8.17
C ALA A 257 22.39 -0.70 -9.52
N TYR A 258 22.13 -0.04 -10.65
CA TYR A 258 22.39 -0.62 -11.97
C TYR A 258 23.88 -0.96 -12.18
N ARG A 259 24.80 -0.07 -11.78
CA ARG A 259 26.25 -0.34 -11.90
C ARG A 259 26.66 -1.59 -11.14
N GLU A 260 26.17 -1.78 -9.92
CA GLU A 260 26.53 -2.95 -9.13
C GLU A 260 25.84 -4.22 -9.65
N LEU A 261 24.58 -4.15 -10.09
CA LEU A 261 23.87 -5.29 -10.69
C LEU A 261 24.53 -5.80 -11.97
N LEU A 262 25.15 -4.93 -12.78
CA LEU A 262 25.79 -5.30 -14.05
C LEU A 262 27.26 -5.72 -13.90
N LYS A 263 27.83 -5.54 -12.71
CA LYS A 263 29.25 -5.74 -12.45
C LYS A 263 29.70 -7.17 -12.76
N GLY A 264 30.68 -7.29 -13.63
CA GLY A 264 31.26 -8.58 -14.01
C GLY A 264 30.45 -9.36 -15.06
N SER A 265 29.49 -8.74 -15.74
CA SER A 265 28.81 -9.37 -16.87
C SER A 265 29.77 -9.61 -18.04
N ALA A 266 29.89 -10.86 -18.49
CA ALA A 266 30.63 -11.20 -19.70
C ALA A 266 29.85 -10.82 -20.97
N ILE A 267 28.52 -10.73 -20.90
CA ILE A 267 27.69 -10.17 -21.97
C ILE A 267 28.04 -8.70 -22.15
N ARG A 268 28.08 -7.90 -21.07
CA ARG A 268 28.53 -6.51 -21.15
C ARG A 268 29.94 -6.38 -21.73
N ALA A 269 30.88 -7.19 -21.25
CA ALA A 269 32.26 -7.19 -21.73
C ALA A 269 32.38 -7.54 -23.23
N SER A 270 31.48 -8.37 -23.77
CA SER A 270 31.56 -8.85 -25.17
C SER A 270 31.36 -7.75 -26.23
N HIS A 271 30.89 -6.57 -25.81
CA HIS A 271 30.61 -5.43 -26.68
C HIS A 271 31.02 -4.10 -26.02
N ALA A 272 32.02 -4.16 -25.12
CA ALA A 272 32.58 -2.95 -24.52
C ALA A 272 33.41 -2.14 -25.53
N GLU A 273 34.03 -2.82 -26.50
CA GLU A 273 34.83 -2.23 -27.58
C GLU A 273 34.16 -2.47 -28.94
N ASN A 274 34.31 -1.51 -29.85
CA ASN A 274 33.81 -1.58 -31.24
C ASN A 274 32.30 -1.84 -31.36
N ASP A 275 31.50 -1.37 -30.40
CA ASP A 275 30.04 -1.33 -30.53
C ASP A 275 29.65 -0.19 -31.48
N ASP A 276 28.97 -0.54 -32.56
CA ASP A 276 28.46 0.40 -33.55
C ASP A 276 27.23 1.19 -33.05
N ARG A 277 26.64 0.79 -31.92
CA ARG A 277 25.57 1.56 -31.26
C ARG A 277 26.14 2.79 -30.57
N VAL A 278 25.71 3.96 -31.06
CA VAL A 278 26.08 5.25 -30.48
C VAL A 278 25.32 5.53 -29.17
N GLN A 279 24.03 5.18 -29.11
CA GLN A 279 23.19 5.38 -27.94
C GLN A 279 22.11 4.31 -27.84
N ASP A 280 21.86 3.84 -26.62
CA ASP A 280 20.70 3.00 -26.34
C ASP A 280 19.38 3.81 -26.37
N PRO A 281 18.24 3.14 -26.67
CA PRO A 281 16.91 3.70 -26.49
C PRO A 281 16.67 4.18 -25.05
N TYR A 282 15.75 5.12 -24.89
CA TYR A 282 15.47 5.73 -23.59
C TYR A 282 14.96 4.73 -22.54
N CYS A 283 14.25 3.66 -22.93
CA CYS A 283 13.79 2.65 -21.98
C CYS A 283 14.95 1.91 -21.28
N LEU A 284 16.15 1.90 -21.87
CA LEU A 284 17.39 1.39 -21.27
C LEU A 284 18.20 2.53 -20.62
N ARG A 285 18.44 3.59 -21.38
CA ARG A 285 19.36 4.68 -21.00
C ARG A 285 18.82 5.62 -19.94
N CYS A 286 17.52 5.86 -19.93
CA CYS A 286 16.87 6.80 -19.01
C CYS A 286 16.34 6.13 -17.75
N GLN A 287 16.69 4.86 -17.50
CA GLN A 287 16.24 4.13 -16.31
C GLN A 287 16.58 4.87 -14.99
N PRO A 288 17.79 5.44 -14.78
CA PRO A 288 18.07 6.20 -13.56
C PRO A 288 17.16 7.41 -13.37
N GLN A 289 16.86 8.11 -14.46
CA GLN A 289 16.05 9.32 -14.44
C GLN A 289 14.59 9.01 -14.09
N VAL A 290 14.01 8.00 -14.74
CA VAL A 290 12.59 7.64 -14.57
C VAL A 290 12.38 6.88 -13.26
N MET A 291 13.15 5.82 -13.03
CA MET A 291 13.02 5.03 -11.81
C MET A 291 13.46 5.83 -10.59
N GLY A 292 14.45 6.72 -10.71
CA GLY A 292 14.87 7.63 -9.64
C GLY A 292 13.78 8.63 -9.25
N ALA A 293 13.07 9.21 -10.22
CA ALA A 293 11.92 10.07 -9.94
C ALA A 293 10.80 9.31 -9.23
N CYS A 294 10.53 8.06 -9.65
CA CYS A 294 9.54 7.21 -8.97
C CYS A 294 9.94 6.91 -7.52
N LEU A 295 11.23 6.68 -7.26
CA LEU A 295 11.77 6.46 -5.90
C LEU A 295 11.60 7.69 -5.02
N ASP A 296 11.96 8.88 -5.51
CA ASP A 296 11.80 10.13 -4.76
C ASP A 296 10.31 10.42 -4.48
N GLN A 297 9.44 10.18 -5.46
CA GLN A 297 7.99 10.29 -5.27
C GLN A 297 7.49 9.34 -4.18
N ALA A 298 7.95 8.10 -4.20
CA ALA A 298 7.55 7.09 -3.24
C ALA A 298 8.01 7.48 -1.82
N ARG A 299 9.18 8.13 -1.65
CA ARG A 299 9.70 8.64 -0.36
C ARG A 299 8.86 9.77 0.20
N TYR A 300 8.43 10.69 -0.65
CA TYR A 300 7.45 11.69 -0.27
C TYR A 300 6.16 11.03 0.27
N VAL A 301 5.63 10.03 -0.43
CA VAL A 301 4.43 9.30 -0.02
C VAL A 301 4.63 8.60 1.33
N ARG A 302 5.78 7.92 1.53
CA ARG A 302 6.13 7.32 2.84
C ARG A 302 6.03 8.35 3.96
N ASP A 303 6.65 9.51 3.78
CA ASP A 303 6.71 10.51 4.85
C ASP A 303 5.33 11.05 5.22
N VAL A 304 4.43 11.20 4.25
CA VAL A 304 3.04 11.57 4.50
C VAL A 304 2.30 10.47 5.24
N LEU A 305 2.35 9.23 4.72
CA LEU A 305 1.60 8.11 5.29
C LEU A 305 2.11 7.70 6.68
N LEU A 306 3.40 7.83 6.95
CA LEU A 306 3.97 7.54 8.27
C LEU A 306 3.53 8.56 9.32
N ARG A 307 3.38 9.83 8.94
CA ARG A 307 2.78 10.86 9.82
C ARG A 307 1.32 10.54 10.08
N GLU A 308 0.58 10.21 9.03
CA GLU A 308 -0.85 9.91 9.14
C GLU A 308 -1.13 8.65 9.98
N ALA A 309 -0.32 7.59 9.83
CA ALA A 309 -0.39 6.38 10.65
C ALA A 309 -0.23 6.64 12.16
N ASN A 310 0.37 7.77 12.51
CA ASN A 310 0.65 8.23 13.88
C ASN A 310 -0.22 9.42 14.33
N ALA A 311 -1.13 9.87 13.46
CA ALA A 311 -1.99 11.02 13.73
C ALA A 311 -3.19 10.65 14.61
N VAL A 312 -3.76 11.65 15.28
CA VAL A 312 -5.12 11.58 15.87
C VAL A 312 -6.06 12.23 14.88
N THR A 313 -6.92 11.41 14.27
CA THR A 313 -7.77 11.83 13.14
C THR A 313 -9.26 11.80 13.45
N ASP A 314 -9.67 11.50 14.70
CA ASP A 314 -11.06 11.64 15.13
C ASP A 314 -11.38 13.08 15.57
N ASN A 315 -12.65 13.33 15.87
CA ASN A 315 -13.18 14.62 16.29
C ASN A 315 -14.45 14.44 17.14
N PRO A 316 -14.72 15.32 18.12
CA PRO A 316 -13.83 16.38 18.64
C PRO A 316 -12.63 15.80 19.40
N LEU A 317 -11.56 16.59 19.51
CA LEU A 317 -10.37 16.23 20.26
C LEU A 317 -10.49 16.66 21.72
N VAL A 318 -9.92 15.87 22.62
CA VAL A 318 -9.93 16.04 24.07
C VAL A 318 -8.52 16.35 24.56
N PHE A 319 -8.27 17.60 24.92
CA PHE A 319 -7.00 18.03 25.49
C PHE A 319 -7.14 18.08 27.01
N ALA A 320 -6.64 17.03 27.67
CA ALA A 320 -6.67 16.89 29.12
C ALA A 320 -5.27 17.15 29.69
N GLU A 321 -5.11 18.28 30.38
CA GLU A 321 -3.85 18.69 30.97
C GLU A 321 -3.61 17.98 32.31
N LYS A 322 -2.34 17.89 32.72
CA LYS A 322 -1.96 17.24 33.99
C LYS A 322 -2.41 18.01 35.23
N ASP A 323 -2.71 19.30 35.10
CA ASP A 323 -3.23 20.14 36.18
C ASP A 323 -4.75 19.96 36.40
N GLY A 324 -5.39 19.08 35.62
CA GLY A 324 -6.82 18.79 35.71
C GLY A 324 -7.71 19.71 34.87
N THR A 325 -7.13 20.68 34.15
CA THR A 325 -7.86 21.44 33.14
C THR A 325 -8.09 20.58 31.89
N ALA A 326 -9.23 20.80 31.22
CA ALA A 326 -9.54 20.07 30.00
C ALA A 326 -10.35 20.91 29.02
N THR A 327 -10.06 20.77 27.74
CA THR A 327 -10.82 21.39 26.66
C THR A 327 -11.19 20.37 25.60
N MET A 328 -12.37 20.56 25.01
CA MET A 328 -12.82 19.79 23.85
C MET A 328 -12.90 20.72 22.66
N ILE A 329 -12.15 20.40 21.60
CA ILE A 329 -12.01 21.26 20.42
C ILE A 329 -12.48 20.49 19.20
N SER A 330 -13.42 21.08 18.45
CA SER A 330 -13.82 20.56 17.15
C SER A 330 -12.92 21.15 16.07
N GLY A 331 -12.35 20.29 15.22
CA GLY A 331 -11.55 20.62 14.06
C GLY A 331 -11.91 19.71 12.87
N GLY A 332 -10.94 19.46 12.00
CA GLY A 332 -11.13 18.72 10.74
C GLY A 332 -10.07 17.66 10.45
N ASN A 333 -9.39 17.12 11.47
CA ASN A 333 -8.32 16.12 11.29
C ASN A 333 -8.78 14.81 10.63
N PHE A 334 -10.09 14.61 10.53
CA PHE A 334 -10.71 13.49 9.84
C PHE A 334 -10.64 13.59 8.30
N HIS A 335 -10.25 14.74 7.76
CA HIS A 335 -10.23 15.00 6.31
C HIS A 335 -8.94 14.45 5.71
N ALA A 336 -9.06 13.42 4.88
CA ALA A 336 -7.92 12.62 4.40
C ALA A 336 -7.19 13.23 3.19
N GLU A 337 -7.17 14.56 3.03
CA GLU A 337 -6.56 15.23 1.87
C GLU A 337 -5.07 14.88 1.71
N PRO A 338 -4.24 14.85 2.78
CA PRO A 338 -2.85 14.45 2.66
C PRO A 338 -2.69 13.03 2.11
N VAL A 339 -3.57 12.11 2.51
CA VAL A 339 -3.58 10.72 2.05
C VAL A 339 -4.02 10.62 0.59
N ALA A 340 -5.02 11.40 0.18
CA ALA A 340 -5.50 11.42 -1.21
C ALA A 340 -4.39 11.87 -2.17
N LEU A 341 -3.72 12.99 -1.86
CA LEU A 341 -2.60 13.50 -2.66
C LEU A 341 -1.42 12.53 -2.69
N ALA A 342 -1.13 11.86 -1.56
CA ALA A 342 -0.08 10.86 -1.49
C ALA A 342 -0.43 9.59 -2.31
N ALA A 343 -1.70 9.16 -2.31
CA ALA A 343 -2.14 8.04 -3.13
C ALA A 343 -2.07 8.37 -4.63
N ASP A 344 -2.48 9.57 -5.03
CA ASP A 344 -2.38 10.03 -6.42
C ASP A 344 -0.93 10.16 -6.90
N ALA A 345 -0.05 10.66 -6.03
CA ALA A 345 1.40 10.65 -6.24
C ALA A 345 1.95 9.22 -6.49
N LEU A 346 1.57 8.26 -5.65
CA LEU A 346 2.04 6.88 -5.78
C LEU A 346 1.51 6.21 -7.06
N ALA A 347 0.28 6.53 -7.47
CA ALA A 347 -0.28 6.01 -8.71
C ALA A 347 0.54 6.35 -9.95
N VAL A 348 0.96 7.61 -10.07
CA VAL A 348 1.78 8.06 -11.20
C VAL A 348 3.11 7.29 -11.21
N ALA A 349 3.73 7.10 -10.04
CA ALA A 349 4.96 6.30 -9.92
C ALA A 349 4.75 4.83 -10.34
N ILE A 350 3.65 4.19 -9.91
CA ILE A 350 3.32 2.80 -10.31
C ILE A 350 3.11 2.71 -11.83
N ALA A 351 2.42 3.68 -12.42
CA ALA A 351 2.16 3.73 -13.85
C ALA A 351 3.46 3.90 -14.65
N GLU A 352 4.36 4.79 -14.23
CA GLU A 352 5.63 5.04 -14.92
C GLU A 352 6.60 3.86 -14.82
N VAL A 353 6.65 3.16 -13.68
CA VAL A 353 7.42 1.90 -13.55
C VAL A 353 6.92 0.86 -14.55
N GLY A 354 5.60 0.70 -14.66
CA GLY A 354 5.00 -0.22 -15.65
C GLY A 354 5.25 0.22 -17.09
N ALA A 355 5.13 1.51 -17.39
CA ALA A 355 5.33 2.05 -18.72
C ALA A 355 6.76 1.85 -19.22
N ILE A 356 7.78 2.12 -18.39
CA ILE A 356 9.17 1.93 -18.81
C ILE A 356 9.54 0.45 -18.95
N ALA A 357 9.01 -0.43 -18.08
CA ALA A 357 9.19 -1.88 -18.18
C ALA A 357 8.55 -2.43 -19.48
N GLU A 358 7.34 -2.00 -19.79
CA GLU A 358 6.65 -2.38 -21.02
C GLU A 358 7.41 -1.92 -22.28
N ARG A 359 8.00 -0.71 -22.27
CA ARG A 359 8.86 -0.25 -23.36
C ARG A 359 10.16 -1.05 -23.49
N ARG A 360 10.67 -1.67 -22.42
CA ARG A 360 11.82 -2.60 -22.49
C ARG A 360 11.40 -3.95 -23.08
N ILE A 361 10.20 -4.46 -22.76
CA ILE A 361 9.64 -5.65 -23.43
C ILE A 361 9.52 -5.39 -24.95
N ALA A 362 8.90 -4.27 -25.33
CA ALA A 362 8.73 -3.89 -26.73
C ALA A 362 10.07 -3.81 -27.48
N MET A 363 11.11 -3.31 -26.80
CA MET A 363 12.46 -3.23 -27.35
C MET A 363 13.09 -4.61 -27.53
N LEU A 364 12.98 -5.51 -26.54
CA LEU A 364 13.57 -6.84 -26.57
C LEU A 364 13.03 -7.71 -27.72
N ILE A 365 11.74 -7.57 -28.05
CA ILE A 365 11.11 -8.34 -29.13
C ILE A 365 11.39 -7.80 -30.54
N ASP A 366 11.93 -6.58 -30.65
CA ASP A 366 12.26 -5.93 -31.91
C ASP A 366 13.72 -6.21 -32.28
N THR A 367 13.94 -7.00 -33.34
CA THR A 367 15.29 -7.35 -33.83
C THR A 367 16.10 -6.13 -34.25
N GLY A 368 15.46 -5.08 -34.78
CA GLY A 368 16.14 -3.86 -35.21
C GLY A 368 16.78 -3.11 -34.06
N VAL A 369 16.26 -3.30 -32.84
CA VAL A 369 16.75 -2.62 -31.63
C VAL A 369 17.54 -3.57 -30.72
N SER A 370 16.99 -4.73 -30.38
CA SER A 370 17.61 -5.70 -29.47
C SER A 370 18.75 -6.51 -30.09
N ARG A 371 18.76 -6.67 -31.42
CA ARG A 371 19.62 -7.62 -32.15
C ARG A 371 19.45 -9.07 -31.68
N LEU A 372 18.30 -9.38 -31.09
CA LEU A 372 17.85 -10.73 -30.76
C LEU A 372 16.90 -11.21 -31.86
N PRO A 373 16.63 -12.54 -31.95
CA PRO A 373 15.62 -13.06 -32.86
C PRO A 373 14.26 -12.36 -32.65
N PRO A 374 13.50 -12.11 -33.74
CA PRO A 374 12.24 -11.37 -33.65
C PRO A 374 11.27 -12.11 -32.72
N PHE A 375 10.63 -11.35 -31.83
CA PHE A 375 9.74 -11.90 -30.78
C PHE A 375 10.40 -12.95 -29.87
N LEU A 376 11.74 -12.95 -29.79
CA LEU A 376 12.54 -13.84 -28.96
C LEU A 376 12.31 -15.34 -29.27
N THR A 377 12.19 -15.70 -30.55
CA THR A 377 12.08 -17.08 -31.01
C THR A 377 12.99 -17.37 -32.22
N GLU A 378 13.57 -18.59 -32.29
CA GLU A 378 14.50 -18.99 -33.36
C GLU A 378 13.81 -19.14 -34.72
N ASN A 379 12.59 -19.70 -34.72
CA ASN A 379 11.83 -20.04 -35.93
C ASN A 379 10.60 -19.14 -36.06
N ALA A 380 10.83 -17.83 -36.11
CA ALA A 380 9.78 -16.83 -36.25
C ALA A 380 8.95 -17.05 -37.52
N GLY A 381 7.64 -16.90 -37.40
CA GLY A 381 6.67 -17.17 -38.47
C GLY A 381 6.02 -18.55 -38.36
N LEU A 382 6.73 -19.55 -37.84
CA LEU A 382 6.12 -20.78 -37.32
C LEU A 382 5.75 -20.60 -35.84
N ASN A 383 6.62 -19.95 -35.08
CA ASN A 383 6.41 -19.59 -33.68
C ASN A 383 6.17 -18.07 -33.58
N SER A 384 5.29 -17.69 -32.66
CA SER A 384 4.99 -16.29 -32.33
C SER A 384 5.82 -15.77 -31.15
N GLY A 385 6.40 -16.67 -30.35
CA GLY A 385 7.22 -16.33 -29.21
C GLY A 385 6.52 -15.35 -28.25
N PHE A 386 7.22 -14.29 -27.88
CA PHE A 386 6.73 -13.28 -26.93
C PHE A 386 5.79 -12.23 -27.53
N MET A 387 5.36 -12.38 -28.79
CA MET A 387 4.54 -11.39 -29.50
C MET A 387 3.27 -11.01 -28.71
N ILE A 388 2.49 -12.00 -28.28
CA ILE A 388 1.22 -11.73 -27.58
C ILE A 388 1.44 -11.46 -26.07
N ALA A 389 2.53 -11.94 -25.49
CA ALA A 389 2.92 -11.54 -24.13
C ALA A 389 3.17 -10.02 -24.05
N HIS A 390 3.80 -9.44 -25.07
CA HIS A 390 3.95 -8.00 -25.17
C HIS A 390 2.59 -7.27 -25.29
N VAL A 391 1.65 -7.79 -26.07
CA VAL A 391 0.30 -7.21 -26.16
C VAL A 391 -0.39 -7.16 -24.79
N THR A 392 -0.27 -8.22 -23.99
CA THR A 392 -0.76 -8.22 -22.60
C THR A 392 -0.10 -7.13 -21.77
N ALA A 393 1.24 -7.00 -21.81
CA ALA A 393 1.95 -5.95 -21.08
C ALA A 393 1.50 -4.53 -21.52
N ALA A 394 1.30 -4.33 -22.83
CA ALA A 394 0.82 -3.06 -23.38
C ALA A 394 -0.59 -2.71 -22.92
N ALA A 395 -1.50 -3.69 -22.86
CA ALA A 395 -2.86 -3.50 -22.34
C ALA A 395 -2.85 -3.05 -20.88
N LEU A 396 -2.10 -3.75 -20.02
CA LEU A 396 -1.98 -3.44 -18.59
C LEU A 396 -1.34 -2.07 -18.34
N ALA A 397 -0.31 -1.72 -19.11
CA ALA A 397 0.31 -0.39 -19.05
C ALA A 397 -0.68 0.71 -19.46
N SER A 398 -1.56 0.44 -20.43
CA SER A 398 -2.59 1.36 -20.86
C SER A 398 -3.69 1.55 -19.81
N GLU A 399 -4.16 0.48 -19.18
CA GLU A 399 -5.15 0.56 -18.10
C GLU A 399 -4.66 1.44 -16.94
N ASN A 400 -3.38 1.30 -16.57
CA ASN A 400 -2.77 2.09 -15.52
C ASN A 400 -2.77 3.60 -15.81
N LYS A 401 -2.81 4.04 -17.08
CA LYS A 401 -2.92 5.46 -17.43
C LYS A 401 -4.27 6.04 -17.01
N SER A 402 -5.36 5.33 -17.31
CA SER A 402 -6.69 5.73 -16.90
C SER A 402 -6.83 5.69 -15.37
N LEU A 403 -6.27 4.66 -14.74
CA LEU A 403 -6.28 4.55 -13.28
C LEU A 403 -5.43 5.62 -12.60
N ALA A 404 -4.39 6.18 -13.25
CA ALA A 404 -3.55 7.24 -12.70
C ALA A 404 -4.20 8.63 -12.68
N HIS A 405 -5.42 8.79 -13.20
CA HIS A 405 -6.17 10.03 -13.04
C HIS A 405 -6.36 10.35 -11.55
N PRO A 406 -6.06 11.59 -11.10
CA PRO A 406 -6.12 11.92 -9.69
C PRO A 406 -7.54 11.84 -9.16
N ALA A 407 -7.72 11.16 -8.03
CA ALA A 407 -8.99 11.11 -7.31
C ALA A 407 -9.15 12.33 -6.39
N SER A 408 -8.05 12.90 -5.89
CA SER A 408 -8.05 13.98 -4.90
C SER A 408 -8.56 15.32 -5.44
N VAL A 409 -8.68 15.45 -6.77
CA VAL A 409 -9.20 16.67 -7.41
C VAL A 409 -10.72 16.65 -7.57
N ASP A 410 -11.37 15.55 -7.22
CA ASP A 410 -12.82 15.41 -7.22
C ASP A 410 -13.39 15.60 -5.81
N SER A 411 -14.56 16.23 -5.74
CA SER A 411 -15.30 16.43 -4.49
C SER A 411 -16.77 16.64 -4.79
N LEU A 412 -17.64 15.92 -4.08
CA LEU A 412 -19.09 16.07 -4.18
C LEU A 412 -19.67 16.35 -2.79
N PRO A 413 -20.48 17.42 -2.62
CA PRO A 413 -21.01 17.77 -1.33
C PRO A 413 -22.02 16.72 -0.83
N THR A 414 -21.84 16.27 0.41
CA THR A 414 -22.70 15.30 1.10
C THR A 414 -23.39 15.93 2.31
N SER A 415 -24.33 15.19 2.91
CA SER A 415 -24.98 15.60 4.17
C SER A 415 -25.66 16.98 4.11
N ALA A 416 -26.32 17.28 2.99
CA ALA A 416 -26.98 18.57 2.72
C ALA A 416 -26.03 19.78 2.86
N ASN A 417 -24.85 19.68 2.24
CA ASN A 417 -23.76 20.68 2.22
C ASN A 417 -23.08 20.91 3.57
N GLN A 418 -23.28 20.03 4.56
CA GLN A 418 -22.47 20.07 5.78
C GLN A 418 -21.06 19.52 5.55
N GLU A 419 -20.93 18.58 4.62
CA GLU A 419 -19.68 18.02 4.11
C GLU A 419 -19.54 18.51 2.67
N ASP A 420 -19.16 19.77 2.49
CA ASP A 420 -19.13 20.46 1.20
C ASP A 420 -17.82 20.28 0.43
N HIS A 421 -16.78 19.80 1.10
CA HIS A 421 -15.49 19.40 0.50
C HIS A 421 -15.02 18.07 1.09
N VAL A 422 -14.57 17.15 0.22
CA VAL A 422 -14.13 15.79 0.56
C VAL A 422 -12.86 15.43 -0.21
N SER A 423 -12.09 14.45 0.28
CA SER A 423 -10.77 14.12 -0.30
C SER A 423 -10.77 13.00 -1.32
N MET A 424 -11.80 12.16 -1.33
CA MET A 424 -11.86 10.91 -2.11
C MET A 424 -10.68 9.93 -1.87
N ALA A 425 -9.98 10.07 -0.73
CA ALA A 425 -8.75 9.33 -0.42
C ALA A 425 -8.93 7.80 -0.49
N THR A 426 -10.09 7.27 -0.07
CA THR A 426 -10.34 5.82 -0.08
C THR A 426 -10.33 5.25 -1.49
N PHE A 427 -10.96 5.92 -2.46
CA PHE A 427 -10.90 5.48 -3.85
C PHE A 427 -9.48 5.63 -4.41
N GLY A 428 -8.86 6.79 -4.16
CA GLY A 428 -7.47 7.08 -4.57
C GLY A 428 -6.48 6.02 -4.08
N ALA A 429 -6.62 5.56 -2.84
CA ALA A 429 -5.78 4.50 -2.28
C ALA A 429 -6.16 3.10 -2.77
N ARG A 430 -7.46 2.79 -2.87
CA ARG A 430 -7.97 1.47 -3.28
C ARG A 430 -7.50 1.08 -4.69
N ARG A 431 -7.52 2.03 -5.63
CA ARG A 431 -7.15 1.76 -7.04
C ARG A 431 -5.68 1.33 -7.21
N LEU A 432 -4.81 1.70 -6.26
CA LEU A 432 -3.37 1.36 -6.31
C LEU A 432 -3.13 -0.15 -6.28
N ALA A 433 -3.99 -0.93 -5.59
CA ALA A 433 -3.84 -2.38 -5.54
C ALA A 433 -3.90 -3.01 -6.93
N ASN A 434 -4.87 -2.61 -7.76
CA ASN A 434 -5.01 -3.09 -9.13
C ASN A 434 -3.84 -2.60 -10.01
N MET A 435 -3.39 -1.35 -9.81
CA MET A 435 -2.26 -0.81 -10.57
C MET A 435 -0.95 -1.58 -10.28
N LEU A 436 -0.74 -1.98 -9.02
CA LEU A 436 0.39 -2.81 -8.61
C LEU A 436 0.30 -4.22 -9.20
N ASP A 437 -0.89 -4.80 -9.29
CA ASP A 437 -1.09 -6.10 -9.92
C ASP A 437 -0.78 -6.01 -11.42
N ASN A 438 -1.30 -4.99 -12.12
CA ASN A 438 -1.00 -4.72 -13.52
C ASN A 438 0.50 -4.54 -13.76
N THR A 439 1.17 -3.67 -12.99
CA THR A 439 2.62 -3.43 -13.14
C THR A 439 3.44 -4.67 -12.75
N GLY A 440 3.00 -5.46 -11.77
CA GLY A 440 3.64 -6.72 -11.41
C GLY A 440 3.65 -7.75 -12.55
N HIS A 441 2.54 -7.88 -13.28
CA HIS A 441 2.49 -8.74 -14.46
C HIS A 441 3.38 -8.23 -15.59
N ILE A 442 3.46 -6.91 -15.79
CA ILE A 442 4.40 -6.32 -16.76
C ILE A 442 5.85 -6.68 -16.39
N VAL A 443 6.23 -6.51 -15.13
CA VAL A 443 7.57 -6.87 -14.63
C VAL A 443 7.84 -8.38 -14.78
N ALA A 444 6.84 -9.23 -14.55
CA ALA A 444 6.96 -10.68 -14.76
C ALA A 444 7.19 -11.04 -16.23
N ILE A 445 6.46 -10.42 -17.16
CA ILE A 445 6.64 -10.61 -18.60
C ILE A 445 8.03 -10.09 -19.04
N GLU A 446 8.47 -8.95 -18.50
CA GLU A 446 9.81 -8.42 -18.73
C GLU A 446 10.88 -9.42 -18.29
N TRP A 447 10.72 -10.01 -17.12
CA TRP A 447 11.65 -11.01 -16.59
C TRP A 447 11.75 -12.23 -17.51
N LEU A 448 10.62 -12.77 -17.94
CA LEU A 448 10.55 -13.88 -18.90
C LEU A 448 11.25 -13.54 -20.21
N ALA A 449 10.96 -12.36 -20.78
CA ALA A 449 11.55 -11.90 -22.04
C ALA A 449 13.06 -11.69 -21.93
N ALA A 450 13.55 -11.03 -20.87
CA ALA A 450 14.97 -10.77 -20.69
C ALA A 450 15.76 -12.08 -20.49
N CYS A 451 15.23 -13.02 -19.70
CA CYS A 451 15.85 -14.34 -19.53
C CYS A 451 15.81 -15.18 -20.81
N GLN A 452 14.77 -15.05 -21.65
CA GLN A 452 14.79 -15.64 -22.98
C GLN A 452 15.89 -15.03 -23.85
N GLY A 453 16.12 -13.72 -23.76
CA GLY A 453 17.24 -13.06 -24.44
C GLY A 453 18.61 -13.66 -24.08
N PHE A 454 18.81 -14.04 -22.81
CA PHE A 454 20.04 -14.71 -22.38
C PHE A 454 20.27 -16.07 -23.05
N GLU A 455 19.21 -16.80 -23.42
CA GLU A 455 19.35 -18.09 -24.14
C GLU A 455 20.11 -17.90 -25.46
N PHE A 456 19.78 -16.84 -26.20
CA PHE A 456 20.40 -16.51 -27.48
C PHE A 456 21.82 -15.97 -27.37
N LEU A 457 22.26 -15.63 -26.15
CA LEU A 457 23.60 -15.11 -25.88
C LEU A 457 24.52 -16.19 -25.30
N ARG A 458 24.01 -17.39 -24.99
CA ARG A 458 24.85 -18.50 -24.52
C ARG A 458 25.92 -18.85 -25.56
N PRO A 459 27.16 -19.18 -25.13
CA PRO A 459 27.57 -19.51 -23.77
C PRO A 459 27.99 -18.31 -22.90
N LEU A 460 27.80 -17.06 -23.32
CA LEU A 460 28.09 -15.90 -22.48
C LEU A 460 27.20 -15.90 -21.23
N LYS A 461 27.78 -15.46 -20.11
CA LYS A 461 27.09 -15.30 -18.83
C LYS A 461 27.03 -13.84 -18.42
N SER A 462 25.95 -13.47 -17.76
CA SER A 462 25.75 -12.17 -17.15
C SER A 462 26.51 -12.07 -15.81
N SER A 463 26.24 -11.01 -15.03
CA SER A 463 26.74 -10.88 -13.67
C SER A 463 26.15 -11.96 -12.74
N ALA A 464 26.77 -12.18 -11.60
CA ALA A 464 26.28 -13.17 -10.63
C ALA A 464 24.85 -12.89 -10.15
N ALA A 465 24.50 -11.61 -9.93
CA ALA A 465 23.16 -11.22 -9.49
C ALA A 465 22.09 -11.50 -10.55
N LEU A 466 22.40 -11.20 -11.82
CA LEU A 466 21.49 -11.42 -12.94
C LEU A 466 21.35 -12.90 -13.28
N GLU A 467 22.43 -13.69 -13.20
CA GLU A 467 22.36 -15.16 -13.36
C GLU A 467 21.59 -15.85 -12.23
N ALA A 468 21.62 -15.31 -11.00
CA ALA A 468 20.79 -15.81 -9.91
C ALA A 468 19.30 -15.59 -10.19
N ALA A 469 18.92 -14.42 -10.70
CA ALA A 469 17.56 -14.12 -11.12
C ALA A 469 17.13 -15.01 -12.31
N TYR A 470 17.99 -15.18 -13.31
CA TYR A 470 17.74 -16.11 -14.42
C TYR A 470 17.51 -17.55 -13.92
N THR A 471 18.36 -18.04 -13.01
CA THR A 471 18.26 -19.40 -12.47
C THR A 471 16.97 -19.59 -11.68
N ALA A 472 16.59 -18.60 -10.87
CA ALA A 472 15.34 -18.63 -10.11
C ALA A 472 14.12 -18.73 -11.03
N LEU A 473 14.10 -17.97 -12.13
CA LEU A 473 13.02 -18.07 -13.12
C LEU A 473 12.96 -19.44 -13.76
N ARG A 474 14.10 -19.95 -14.24
CA ARG A 474 14.17 -21.21 -14.99
C ARG A 474 13.79 -22.44 -14.17
N ALA A 475 13.84 -22.33 -12.84
CA ALA A 475 13.30 -23.35 -11.94
C ALA A 475 11.76 -23.43 -11.95
N LYS A 476 11.07 -22.42 -12.50
CA LYS A 476 9.60 -22.31 -12.53
C LYS A 476 9.02 -22.19 -13.93
N ALA A 477 9.72 -21.52 -14.85
CA ALA A 477 9.30 -21.27 -16.22
C ALA A 477 10.42 -21.66 -17.21
N PRO A 478 10.19 -22.66 -18.09
CA PRO A 478 11.20 -23.11 -19.04
C PRO A 478 11.53 -22.04 -20.11
N ALA A 479 12.64 -22.23 -20.82
CA ALA A 479 12.94 -21.44 -22.02
C ALA A 479 11.94 -21.75 -23.14
N MET A 480 11.55 -20.73 -23.90
CA MET A 480 10.56 -20.86 -24.98
C MET A 480 11.25 -21.08 -26.33
N ASN A 481 11.75 -22.28 -26.56
CA ASN A 481 12.39 -22.66 -27.83
C ASN A 481 11.36 -22.87 -28.94
N THR A 482 10.17 -23.33 -28.57
CA THR A 482 8.96 -23.44 -29.41
C THR A 482 7.78 -22.90 -28.64
N ASP A 483 6.75 -22.42 -29.33
CA ASP A 483 5.54 -21.91 -28.67
C ASP A 483 4.93 -22.96 -27.74
N HIS A 484 4.64 -22.54 -26.51
CA HIS A 484 3.86 -23.31 -25.55
C HIS A 484 2.85 -22.40 -24.84
N TYR A 485 1.99 -23.01 -24.04
CA TYR A 485 1.01 -22.27 -23.27
C TYR A 485 1.71 -21.43 -22.19
N LEU A 486 1.93 -20.14 -22.47
CA LEU A 486 2.78 -19.24 -21.69
C LEU A 486 2.09 -18.64 -20.45
N ALA A 487 0.76 -18.69 -20.35
CA ALA A 487 0.05 -18.07 -19.24
C ALA A 487 0.47 -18.60 -17.85
N PRO A 488 0.66 -19.92 -17.63
CA PRO A 488 1.16 -20.44 -16.36
C PRO A 488 2.56 -19.91 -15.99
N ASP A 489 3.42 -19.66 -16.97
CA ASP A 489 4.75 -19.12 -16.74
C ASP A 489 4.69 -17.65 -16.30
N ILE A 490 3.80 -16.86 -16.91
CA ILE A 490 3.52 -15.48 -16.51
C ILE A 490 3.01 -15.44 -15.08
N GLU A 491 2.03 -16.28 -14.73
CA GLU A 491 1.48 -16.36 -13.37
C GLU A 491 2.53 -16.82 -12.35
N ALA A 492 3.37 -17.79 -12.71
CA ALA A 492 4.46 -18.24 -11.84
C ALA A 492 5.47 -17.11 -11.58
N ALA A 493 5.88 -16.38 -12.63
CA ALA A 493 6.78 -15.25 -12.50
C ALA A 493 6.14 -14.09 -11.69
N PHE A 494 4.86 -13.79 -11.93
CA PHE A 494 4.10 -12.79 -11.17
C PHE A 494 4.00 -13.13 -9.69
N ALA A 495 3.71 -14.38 -9.34
CA ALA A 495 3.65 -14.85 -7.97
C ALA A 495 5.00 -14.66 -7.24
N MET A 496 6.12 -14.94 -7.92
CA MET A 496 7.46 -14.72 -7.38
C MET A 496 7.78 -13.22 -7.17
N VAL A 497 7.34 -12.35 -8.09
CA VAL A 497 7.43 -10.89 -7.94
C VAL A 497 6.65 -10.42 -6.71
N GLN A 498 5.38 -10.84 -6.56
CA GLN A 498 4.53 -10.49 -5.41
C GLN A 498 5.08 -11.04 -4.09
N ALA A 499 5.68 -12.23 -4.10
CA ALA A 499 6.34 -12.83 -2.93
C ALA A 499 7.69 -12.17 -2.57
N GLY A 500 8.15 -11.21 -3.39
CA GLY A 500 9.40 -10.48 -3.20
C GLY A 500 10.65 -11.33 -3.36
N GLU A 501 10.58 -12.43 -4.10
CA GLU A 501 11.75 -13.27 -4.38
C GLU A 501 12.82 -12.48 -5.15
N LEU A 502 12.39 -11.69 -6.14
CA LEU A 502 13.29 -10.84 -6.92
C LEU A 502 13.84 -9.69 -6.08
N ALA A 503 12.98 -9.01 -5.33
CA ALA A 503 13.39 -7.94 -4.44
C ALA A 503 14.48 -8.39 -3.44
N ARG A 504 14.40 -9.62 -2.90
CA ARG A 504 15.44 -10.18 -2.03
C ARG A 504 16.78 -10.36 -2.75
N LEU A 505 16.76 -10.83 -4.01
CA LEU A 505 17.98 -10.94 -4.83
C LEU A 505 18.59 -9.55 -5.11
N THR A 506 17.76 -8.56 -5.42
CA THR A 506 18.18 -7.16 -5.56
C THR A 506 18.85 -6.66 -4.28
N CYS A 507 18.18 -6.74 -3.14
CA CYS A 507 18.68 -6.23 -1.86
C CYS A 507 19.94 -6.94 -1.34
N SER A 508 20.15 -8.21 -1.72
CA SER A 508 21.39 -8.93 -1.41
C SER A 508 22.59 -8.41 -2.20
N SER A 509 22.34 -7.79 -3.36
CA SER A 509 23.36 -7.31 -4.28
C SER A 509 23.59 -5.79 -4.17
N VAL A 510 22.54 -5.03 -3.84
CA VAL A 510 22.55 -3.56 -3.78
C VAL A 510 21.80 -3.03 -2.58
N ALA A 511 22.34 -1.95 -1.99
CA ALA A 511 21.65 -1.18 -0.96
C ALA A 511 20.57 -0.27 -1.56
N LEU A 512 19.66 -0.83 -2.36
CA LEU A 512 18.48 -0.13 -2.87
C LEU A 512 17.34 -0.30 -1.88
N ARG A 513 17.14 0.72 -1.04
CA ARG A 513 15.98 0.78 -0.15
C ARG A 513 15.04 1.85 -0.64
N VAL A 514 13.80 1.46 -0.92
CA VAL A 514 12.76 2.47 -1.16
C VAL A 514 12.60 3.31 0.11
N TYR A 515 12.61 2.65 1.28
CA TYR A 515 12.41 3.27 2.59
C TYR A 515 13.35 2.81 3.69
#